data_AF-A0A6A7RS06-F1
#
_entry.id   AF-A0A6A7RS06-F1
#
_cell.length_a   1.000
_cell.length_b   1.000
_cell.length_c   1.000
_cell.angle_alpha   90.00
_cell.angle_beta   90.00
_cell.angle_gamma   90.00
#
_symmetry.space_group_name_H-M   'P 1'
#
loop_
_entity.id
_entity.type
_entity.pdbx_description
1 polymer ?
#
loop_
_entity_poly.entity_id
_entity_poly.type
_entity_poly.pdbx_seq_one_letter_code
_entity_poly.pdbx_strand_id
1 'polypeptide(L)'
;MSHLMNTYARLPIAFSHGDGSWVTDTDGKVYLDALSGIAVSTLGHNHPALVAAIAAQAGRMLHSSNLYRIPQQEQLADKLAALAAMDEVFFCNSGCEANEAAIKLARYYGHKRDVEWPAIVVMENAFHGRTMATLSATGNRKAQAGFEPLVSGFVRVPYNDLEAIRAVAKANQNVVAVMLEIVQGEGG
;
A
#
# COMPACT_ATOMS: atom_id res chain seq x y z
N MET A 1 -13.12 -6.78 -29.47
CA MET A 1 -12.09 -5.97 -28.79
C MET A 1 -12.31 -6.09 -27.29
N SER A 2 -11.26 -6.14 -26.48
CA SER A 2 -11.42 -6.19 -25.02
C SER A 2 -12.00 -4.87 -24.51
N HIS A 3 -12.94 -4.94 -23.57
CA HIS A 3 -13.48 -3.77 -22.86
C HIS A 3 -12.59 -3.35 -21.66
N LEU A 4 -11.48 -4.06 -21.43
CA LEU A 4 -10.55 -3.78 -20.34
C LEU A 4 -9.47 -2.78 -20.79
N MET A 5 -9.28 -1.71 -20.01
CA MET A 5 -8.22 -0.72 -20.28
C MET A 5 -6.83 -1.38 -20.30
N ASN A 6 -5.98 -0.94 -21.24
CA ASN A 6 -4.64 -1.45 -21.42
C ASN A 6 -3.62 -0.73 -20.52
N THR A 7 -3.69 -1.00 -19.21
CA THR A 7 -2.81 -0.39 -18.19
C THR A 7 -1.64 -1.28 -17.76
N TYR A 8 -1.52 -2.49 -18.34
CA TYR A 8 -0.50 -3.48 -17.98
C TYR A 8 0.04 -4.20 -19.23
N ALA A 9 1.35 -4.46 -19.24
CA ALA A 9 1.98 -5.37 -20.21
C ALA A 9 1.77 -6.82 -19.78
N ARG A 10 0.57 -7.36 -20.05
CA ARG A 10 0.20 -8.72 -19.63
C ARG A 10 0.98 -9.78 -20.42
N LEU A 11 1.42 -10.83 -19.72
CA LEU A 11 1.93 -12.05 -20.35
C LEU A 11 0.77 -12.83 -21.00
N PRO A 12 1.02 -13.61 -22.08
CA PRO A 12 -0.01 -14.39 -22.76
C PRO A 12 -0.33 -15.69 -22.02
N ILE A 13 -0.70 -15.59 -20.74
CA ILE A 13 -1.06 -16.72 -19.87
C ILE A 13 -2.31 -16.36 -19.06
N ALA A 14 -3.19 -17.34 -18.85
CA ALA A 14 -4.38 -17.20 -18.02
C ALA A 14 -4.42 -18.34 -17.00
N PHE A 15 -4.55 -18.02 -15.71
CA PHE A 15 -4.66 -19.02 -14.64
C PHE A 15 -6.13 -19.39 -14.37
N SER A 16 -6.38 -20.68 -14.18
CA SER A 16 -7.71 -21.23 -13.89
C SER A 16 -7.94 -21.45 -12.39
N HIS A 17 -6.94 -21.97 -11.68
CA HIS A 17 -7.00 -22.23 -10.24
C HIS A 17 -5.59 -22.32 -9.64
N GLY A 18 -5.50 -22.31 -8.32
CA GLY A 18 -4.26 -22.57 -7.59
C GLY A 18 -4.50 -23.31 -6.28
N ASP A 19 -3.46 -24.00 -5.81
CA ASP A 19 -3.44 -24.75 -4.57
C ASP A 19 -2.05 -24.61 -3.90
N GLY A 20 -2.03 -24.02 -2.71
CA GLY A 20 -0.79 -23.65 -2.04
C GLY A 20 0.05 -22.71 -2.92
N SER A 21 1.30 -23.08 -3.18
CA SER A 21 2.22 -22.30 -4.03
C SER A 21 2.16 -22.67 -5.52
N TRP A 22 1.18 -23.45 -5.95
CA TRP A 22 1.05 -23.89 -7.33
C TRP A 22 -0.18 -23.26 -8.00
N VAL A 23 -0.04 -22.91 -9.28
CA VAL A 23 -1.13 -22.41 -10.12
C VAL A 23 -1.19 -23.19 -11.42
N THR A 24 -2.40 -23.46 -11.89
CA THR A 24 -2.66 -24.18 -13.14
C THR A 24 -3.25 -23.21 -14.14
N ASP A 25 -2.69 -23.14 -15.35
CA ASP A 25 -3.26 -22.33 -16.43
C ASP A 25 -4.54 -22.95 -17.02
N THR A 26 -5.16 -22.23 -17.95
CA THR A 26 -6.38 -22.69 -18.63
C THR A 26 -6.15 -23.84 -19.61
N ASP A 27 -4.90 -24.10 -19.99
CA ASP A 27 -4.49 -25.21 -20.85
C ASP A 27 -4.04 -26.44 -20.02
N GLY A 28 -4.12 -26.35 -18.68
CA GLY A 28 -3.82 -27.43 -17.74
C GLY A 28 -2.34 -27.53 -17.35
N LYS A 29 -1.48 -26.60 -17.76
CA LYS A 29 -0.07 -26.59 -17.34
C LYS A 29 0.06 -26.00 -15.94
N VAL A 30 0.90 -26.63 -15.13
CA VAL A 30 1.12 -26.27 -13.72
C VAL A 30 2.41 -25.47 -13.58
N TYR A 31 2.37 -24.43 -12.75
CA TYR A 31 3.48 -23.51 -12.47
C TYR A 31 3.68 -23.37 -10.97
N LEU A 32 4.93 -23.25 -10.57
CA LEU A 32 5.27 -22.74 -9.25
C LEU A 32 5.04 -21.23 -9.23
N ASP A 33 4.19 -20.74 -8.34
CA ASP A 33 3.95 -19.31 -8.15
C ASP A 33 5.01 -18.69 -7.23
N ALA A 34 6.12 -18.28 -7.84
CA ALA A 34 7.19 -17.55 -7.15
C ALA A 34 6.95 -16.03 -7.10
N LEU A 35 5.84 -15.52 -7.64
CA LEU A 35 5.49 -14.10 -7.62
C LEU A 35 4.45 -13.78 -6.54
N SER A 36 3.57 -14.73 -6.22
CA SER A 36 2.51 -14.64 -5.22
C SER A 36 1.62 -13.41 -5.42
N GLY A 37 1.31 -13.06 -6.68
CA GLY A 37 0.54 -11.87 -7.00
C GLY A 37 1.19 -10.56 -6.56
N ILE A 38 2.52 -10.46 -6.66
CA ILE A 38 3.34 -9.36 -6.12
C ILE A 38 3.25 -9.37 -4.58
N ALA A 39 3.68 -10.48 -3.99
CA ALA A 39 3.74 -10.70 -2.54
C ALA A 39 2.39 -10.57 -1.78
N VAL A 40 1.25 -10.77 -2.46
CA VAL A 40 -0.10 -10.72 -1.86
C VAL A 40 -0.51 -12.07 -1.29
N SER A 41 -0.37 -13.15 -2.08
CA SER A 41 -0.84 -14.50 -1.74
C SER A 41 0.11 -15.23 -0.79
N THR A 42 0.41 -14.63 0.36
CA THR A 42 1.42 -15.11 1.33
C THR A 42 1.07 -16.42 2.02
N LEU A 43 -0.22 -16.79 2.06
CA LEU A 43 -0.70 -18.09 2.55
C LEU A 43 -0.90 -19.12 1.42
N GLY A 44 -0.51 -18.77 0.19
CA GLY A 44 -0.81 -19.54 -1.01
C GLY A 44 -2.26 -19.38 -1.47
N HIS A 45 -2.57 -20.07 -2.57
CA HIS A 45 -3.90 -20.15 -3.16
C HIS A 45 -4.74 -21.22 -2.47
N ASN A 46 -6.06 -21.00 -2.39
CA ASN A 46 -7.02 -21.96 -1.82
C ASN A 46 -6.73 -22.41 -0.37
N HIS A 47 -6.12 -21.54 0.46
CA HIS A 47 -5.85 -21.90 1.85
C HIS A 47 -7.16 -22.21 2.61
N PRO A 48 -7.36 -23.43 3.14
CA PRO A 48 -8.68 -23.91 3.57
C PRO A 48 -9.29 -23.06 4.69
N ALA A 49 -8.46 -22.60 5.64
CA ALA A 49 -8.94 -21.73 6.72
C ALA A 49 -9.39 -20.34 6.21
N LEU A 50 -8.74 -19.80 5.18
CA LEU A 50 -9.07 -18.49 4.62
C LEU A 50 -10.37 -18.58 3.82
N VAL A 51 -10.49 -19.61 2.97
CA VAL A 51 -11.70 -19.89 2.19
C VAL A 51 -12.91 -20.08 3.10
N ALA A 52 -12.78 -20.92 4.14
CA ALA A 52 -13.86 -21.16 5.10
C ALA A 52 -14.27 -19.87 5.85
N ALA A 53 -13.32 -19.05 6.30
CA ALA A 53 -13.60 -17.80 7.01
C ALA A 53 -14.35 -16.79 6.12
N ILE A 54 -13.90 -16.62 4.86
CA ILE A 54 -14.55 -15.73 3.89
C ILE A 54 -15.97 -16.23 3.59
N ALA A 55 -16.14 -17.51 3.24
CA ALA A 55 -17.44 -18.08 2.90
C ALA A 55 -18.45 -17.95 4.06
N ALA A 56 -18.01 -18.26 5.29
CA ALA A 56 -18.85 -18.15 6.47
C ALA A 56 -19.25 -16.69 6.78
N GLN A 57 -18.34 -15.72 6.60
CA GLN A 57 -18.67 -14.31 6.81
C GLN A 57 -19.57 -13.77 5.68
N ALA A 58 -19.32 -14.15 4.43
CA ALA A 58 -20.11 -13.76 3.27
C ALA A 58 -21.57 -14.25 3.38
N GLY A 59 -21.79 -15.45 3.91
CA GLY A 59 -23.12 -15.98 4.20
C GLY A 59 -23.86 -15.27 5.36
N ARG A 60 -23.19 -14.36 6.07
CA ARG A 60 -23.78 -13.57 7.18
C ARG A 60 -23.96 -12.11 6.81
N MET A 61 -22.85 -11.40 6.56
CA MET A 61 -22.84 -9.98 6.21
C MET A 61 -21.47 -9.57 5.68
N LEU A 62 -21.44 -8.85 4.55
CA LEU A 62 -20.20 -8.35 3.93
C LEU A 62 -19.88 -6.90 4.30
N HIS A 63 -20.88 -6.03 4.41
CA HIS A 63 -20.66 -4.60 4.60
C HIS A 63 -21.80 -3.96 5.39
N SER A 64 -21.45 -3.09 6.34
CA SER A 64 -22.42 -2.28 7.11
C SER A 64 -22.05 -0.80 7.19
N SER A 65 -20.98 -0.35 6.50
CA SER A 65 -20.31 0.94 6.71
C SER A 65 -19.70 1.10 8.12
N ASN A 66 -18.93 2.18 8.32
CA ASN A 66 -18.35 2.51 9.63
C ASN A 66 -19.34 3.26 10.55
N LEU A 67 -20.62 3.40 10.16
CA LEU A 67 -21.65 4.01 11.02
C LEU A 67 -22.07 3.10 12.18
N TYR A 68 -21.83 1.80 12.06
CA TYR A 68 -22.18 0.81 13.07
C TYR A 68 -20.92 0.12 13.60
N ARG A 69 -21.05 -0.46 14.79
CA ARG A 69 -20.00 -1.27 15.39
C ARG A 69 -19.80 -2.57 14.62
N ILE A 70 -18.54 -2.93 14.34
CA ILE A 70 -18.16 -4.15 13.63
C ILE A 70 -17.27 -4.99 14.57
N PRO A 71 -17.82 -5.97 15.32
CA PRO A 71 -17.06 -6.72 16.33
C PRO A 71 -15.82 -7.44 15.77
N GLN A 72 -15.88 -7.95 14.55
CA GLN A 72 -14.74 -8.61 13.90
C GLN A 72 -13.61 -7.62 13.57
N GLN A 73 -13.94 -6.37 13.27
CA GLN A 73 -12.96 -5.32 13.00
C GLN A 73 -12.24 -4.91 14.29
N GLU A 74 -12.96 -4.79 15.40
CA GLU A 74 -12.39 -4.53 16.73
C GLU A 74 -11.45 -5.66 17.17
N GLN A 75 -11.87 -6.93 17.03
CA GLN A 75 -11.02 -8.08 17.35
C GLN A 75 -9.72 -8.10 16.53
N LEU A 76 -9.79 -7.72 15.26
CA LEU A 76 -8.60 -7.60 14.42
C LEU A 76 -7.74 -6.40 14.83
N ALA A 77 -8.35 -5.26 15.17
CA ALA A 77 -7.66 -4.07 15.65
C ALA A 77 -6.85 -4.38 16.92
N ASP A 78 -7.47 -5.00 17.92
CA ASP A 78 -6.83 -5.38 19.18
C ASP A 78 -5.60 -6.26 18.94
N LYS A 79 -5.74 -7.26 18.06
CA LYS A 79 -4.63 -8.15 17.72
C LYS A 79 -3.49 -7.42 17.01
N LEU A 80 -3.79 -6.55 16.05
CA LEU A 80 -2.79 -5.80 15.30
C LEU A 80 -2.08 -4.77 16.18
N ALA A 81 -2.83 -4.01 16.98
CA ALA A 81 -2.30 -3.03 17.92
C ALA A 81 -1.33 -3.68 18.92
N ALA A 82 -1.71 -4.83 19.49
CA ALA A 82 -0.85 -5.58 20.40
C ALA A 82 0.44 -6.09 19.74
N LEU A 83 0.35 -6.63 18.52
CA LEU A 83 1.52 -7.14 17.78
C LEU A 83 2.46 -6.03 17.32
N ALA A 84 1.91 -4.88 16.92
CA ALA A 84 2.68 -3.74 16.43
C ALA A 84 3.18 -2.81 17.55
N ALA A 85 2.74 -3.03 18.80
CA ALA A 85 2.93 -2.13 19.93
C ALA A 85 2.47 -0.68 19.59
N MET A 86 1.27 -0.56 19.03
CA MET A 86 0.61 0.70 18.66
C MET A 86 -0.75 0.85 19.35
N ASP A 87 -1.27 2.07 19.40
CA ASP A 87 -2.52 2.38 20.12
C ASP A 87 -3.78 2.17 19.28
N GLU A 88 -3.76 2.56 18.00
CA GLU A 88 -4.95 2.59 17.13
C GLU A 88 -4.65 2.04 15.73
N VAL A 89 -5.68 1.48 15.09
CA VAL A 89 -5.61 0.90 13.75
C VAL A 89 -6.68 1.50 12.84
N PHE A 90 -6.27 1.90 11.64
CA PHE A 90 -7.17 2.30 10.57
C PHE A 90 -7.22 1.22 9.48
N PHE A 91 -8.42 0.76 9.13
CA PHE A 91 -8.62 -0.21 8.05
C PHE A 91 -9.04 0.46 6.74
N CYS A 92 -8.45 0.01 5.65
CA CYS A 92 -8.79 0.40 4.27
C CYS A 92 -8.63 -0.80 3.33
N ASN A 93 -8.75 -0.59 2.03
CA ASN A 93 -8.90 -1.67 1.05
C ASN A 93 -7.64 -1.88 0.21
N SER A 94 -6.67 -0.97 0.29
CA SER A 94 -5.44 -1.03 -0.51
C SER A 94 -4.27 -0.34 0.16
N GLY A 95 -3.05 -0.69 -0.24
CA GLY A 95 -1.84 -0.02 0.24
C GLY A 95 -1.79 1.48 -0.08
N CYS A 96 -2.36 1.91 -1.22
CA CYS A 96 -2.41 3.34 -1.54
C CYS A 96 -3.37 4.11 -0.63
N GLU A 97 -4.53 3.54 -0.26
CA GLU A 97 -5.43 4.16 0.73
C GLU A 97 -4.79 4.24 2.12
N ALA A 98 -4.04 3.21 2.52
CA ALA A 98 -3.29 3.21 3.78
C ALA A 98 -2.25 4.34 3.79
N ASN A 99 -1.51 4.48 2.68
CA ASN A 99 -0.51 5.53 2.51
C ASN A 99 -1.14 6.93 2.42
N GLU A 100 -2.28 7.11 1.74
CA GLU A 100 -3.05 8.37 1.77
C GLU A 100 -3.45 8.73 3.21
N ALA A 101 -3.93 7.77 4.00
CA ALA A 101 -4.28 7.99 5.40
C ALA A 101 -3.05 8.41 6.23
N ALA A 102 -1.90 7.74 6.05
CA ALA A 102 -0.65 8.09 6.71
C ALA A 102 -0.15 9.50 6.32
N ILE A 103 -0.18 9.84 5.03
CA ILE A 103 0.17 11.17 4.52
C ILE A 103 -0.74 12.24 5.14
N LYS A 104 -2.05 12.00 5.16
CA LYS A 104 -3.02 12.91 5.78
C LYS A 104 -2.77 13.08 7.27
N LEU A 105 -2.51 11.99 7.99
CA LEU A 105 -2.23 12.04 9.43
C LEU A 105 -0.96 12.83 9.73
N ALA A 106 0.11 12.62 8.98
CA ALA A 106 1.35 13.37 9.10
C ALA A 106 1.15 14.88 8.86
N ARG A 107 0.43 15.25 7.78
CA ARG A 107 0.13 16.66 7.50
C ARG A 107 -0.78 17.28 8.55
N TYR A 108 -1.81 16.56 8.98
CA TYR A 108 -2.72 17.02 10.02
C TYR A 108 -1.99 17.26 11.35
N TYR A 109 -1.10 16.34 11.72
CA TYR A 109 -0.21 16.51 12.87
C TYR A 109 0.69 17.74 12.71
N GLY A 110 1.26 17.95 11.52
CA GLY A 110 2.03 19.15 11.18
C GLY A 110 1.27 20.44 11.45
N HIS A 111 0.05 20.55 10.93
CA HIS A 111 -0.81 21.70 11.17
C HIS A 111 -1.18 21.87 12.65
N LYS A 112 -1.36 20.78 13.40
CA LYS A 112 -1.54 20.81 14.87
C LYS A 112 -0.30 21.28 15.64
N ARG A 113 0.84 21.34 14.97
CA ARG A 113 2.12 21.87 15.47
C ARG A 113 2.47 23.22 14.84
N ASP A 114 1.46 23.93 14.31
CA ASP A 114 1.58 25.26 13.69
C ASP A 114 2.52 25.32 12.48
N VAL A 115 2.75 24.18 11.82
CA VAL A 115 3.44 24.14 10.53
C VAL A 115 2.45 24.51 9.43
N GLU A 116 2.65 25.66 8.80
CA GLU A 116 1.76 26.18 7.75
C GLU A 116 1.76 25.30 6.49
N TRP A 117 2.93 24.78 6.10
CA TRP A 117 3.11 24.01 4.86
C TRP A 117 3.76 22.63 5.08
N PRO A 118 3.12 21.68 5.78
CA PRO A 118 3.71 20.41 6.17
C PRO A 118 4.30 19.63 4.99
N ALA A 119 5.57 19.28 5.11
CA ALA A 119 6.35 18.54 4.13
C ALA A 119 6.72 17.15 4.63
N ILE A 120 6.74 16.17 3.73
CA ILE A 120 7.12 14.79 4.03
C ILE A 120 8.36 14.45 3.21
N VAL A 121 9.40 13.94 3.88
CA VAL A 121 10.59 13.42 3.19
C VAL A 121 10.25 12.05 2.58
N VAL A 122 10.57 11.87 1.31
CA VAL A 122 10.35 10.63 0.53
C VAL A 122 11.64 10.25 -0.20
N MET A 123 11.72 9.01 -0.68
CA MET A 123 12.95 8.46 -1.25
C MET A 123 12.86 8.41 -2.78
N GLU A 124 14.02 8.53 -3.43
CA GLU A 124 14.17 8.11 -4.83
C GLU A 124 13.82 6.62 -4.98
N ASN A 125 13.31 6.22 -6.14
CA ASN A 125 12.88 4.85 -6.47
C ASN A 125 11.74 4.26 -5.61
N ALA A 126 11.19 5.01 -4.66
CA ALA A 126 10.11 4.54 -3.81
C ALA A 126 8.82 4.25 -4.59
N PHE A 127 7.99 3.33 -4.09
CA PHE A 127 6.63 3.08 -4.60
C PHE A 127 5.61 3.12 -3.46
N HIS A 128 4.72 4.12 -3.51
CA HIS A 128 3.72 4.34 -2.45
C HIS A 128 2.28 4.21 -2.94
N GLY A 129 2.07 4.03 -4.24
CA GLY A 129 0.76 3.87 -4.84
C GLY A 129 0.57 4.74 -6.07
N ARG A 130 -0.66 4.75 -6.59
CA ARG A 130 -1.04 5.43 -7.83
C ARG A 130 -2.20 6.42 -7.65
N THR A 131 -2.60 6.73 -6.41
CA THR A 131 -3.51 7.85 -6.12
C THR A 131 -2.72 9.16 -6.17
N MET A 132 -3.34 10.33 -6.35
CA MET A 132 -2.59 11.56 -6.63
C MET A 132 -1.52 11.90 -5.57
N ALA A 133 -1.77 11.75 -4.25
CA ALA A 133 -0.75 12.05 -3.26
C ALA A 133 0.31 10.94 -3.16
N THR A 134 -0.10 9.66 -3.22
CA THR A 134 0.86 8.55 -3.19
C THR A 134 1.73 8.47 -4.45
N LEU A 135 1.20 8.86 -5.60
CA LEU A 135 1.91 9.04 -6.86
C LEU A 135 2.93 10.18 -6.76
N SER A 136 2.55 11.27 -6.07
CA SER A 136 3.44 12.40 -5.81
C SER A 136 4.58 12.01 -4.86
N ALA A 137 4.30 11.14 -3.89
CA ALA A 137 5.29 10.59 -2.96
C ALA A 137 6.24 9.57 -3.65
N THR A 138 5.71 8.74 -4.55
CA THR A 138 6.45 7.73 -5.34
C THR A 138 7.67 8.34 -6.05
N GLY A 139 8.80 7.65 -6.01
CA GLY A 139 10.10 8.12 -6.51
C GLY A 139 10.39 7.79 -7.98
N ASN A 140 9.37 7.53 -8.81
CA ASN A 140 9.54 7.05 -10.19
C ASN A 140 8.90 8.01 -11.22
N ARG A 141 9.74 8.62 -12.08
CA ARG A 141 9.29 9.56 -13.12
C ARG A 141 8.33 8.93 -14.12
N LYS A 142 8.53 7.66 -14.49
CA LYS A 142 7.67 6.93 -15.43
C LYS A 142 6.26 6.76 -14.89
N ALA A 143 6.11 6.60 -13.57
CA ALA A 143 4.80 6.52 -12.94
C ALA A 143 4.07 7.88 -12.95
N GLN A 144 4.81 8.97 -12.75
CA GLN A 144 4.27 10.33 -12.60
C GLN A 144 3.93 11.05 -13.90
N ALA A 145 4.68 10.76 -14.97
CA ALA A 145 4.57 11.52 -16.22
C ALA A 145 3.16 11.45 -16.83
N GLY A 146 2.58 12.62 -17.12
CA GLY A 146 1.25 12.77 -17.70
C GLY A 146 0.14 13.04 -16.68
N PHE A 147 0.45 13.06 -15.38
CA PHE A 147 -0.50 13.33 -14.30
C PHE A 147 -0.25 14.68 -13.59
N GLU A 148 0.67 15.49 -14.10
CA GLU A 148 1.01 16.80 -13.52
C GLU A 148 -0.10 17.84 -13.69
N PRO A 149 -0.24 18.82 -12.78
CA PRO A 149 0.60 19.05 -11.59
C PRO A 149 0.36 18.05 -10.45
N LEU A 150 1.45 17.64 -9.81
CA LEU A 150 1.43 16.73 -8.67
C LEU A 150 1.10 17.46 -7.35
N VAL A 151 0.69 16.69 -6.34
CA VAL A 151 0.46 17.21 -4.99
C VAL A 151 1.80 17.68 -4.40
N SER A 152 1.86 18.93 -3.96
CA SER A 152 3.05 19.53 -3.33
C SER A 152 3.29 19.00 -1.91
N GLY A 153 4.43 19.35 -1.29
CA GLY A 153 4.74 18.97 0.10
C GLY A 153 5.48 17.64 0.25
N PHE A 154 6.20 17.20 -0.79
CA PHE A 154 7.12 16.06 -0.72
C PHE A 154 8.54 16.53 -1.05
N VAL A 155 9.50 16.18 -0.18
CA VAL A 155 10.93 16.50 -0.37
C VAL A 155 11.67 15.20 -0.61
N ARG A 156 12.35 15.08 -1.75
CA ARG A 156 12.95 13.81 -2.16
C ARG A 156 14.44 13.76 -1.82
N VAL A 157 14.88 12.60 -1.32
CA VAL A 157 16.29 12.30 -1.01
C VAL A 157 16.69 10.94 -1.58
N PRO A 158 17.99 10.66 -1.78
CA PRO A 158 18.45 9.33 -2.15
C PRO A 158 18.01 8.26 -1.14
N TYR A 159 17.70 7.05 -1.62
CA TYR A 159 17.42 5.92 -0.74
C TYR A 159 18.66 5.53 0.08
N ASN A 160 18.45 5.16 1.33
CA ASN A 160 19.51 4.76 2.28
C ASN A 160 20.57 5.84 2.56
N ASP A 161 20.22 7.13 2.44
CA ASP A 161 21.09 8.26 2.78
C ASP A 161 20.56 9.02 4.01
N LEU A 162 21.06 8.65 5.19
CA LEU A 162 20.68 9.29 6.45
C LEU A 162 21.15 10.75 6.54
N GLU A 163 22.28 11.08 5.93
CA GLU A 163 22.83 12.43 5.98
C GLU A 163 22.01 13.39 5.11
N ALA A 164 21.53 12.94 3.95
CA ALA A 164 20.57 13.69 3.14
C ALA A 164 19.28 13.98 3.92
N ILE A 165 18.72 12.98 4.64
CA ILE A 165 17.54 13.19 5.50
C ILE A 165 17.84 14.24 6.57
N ARG A 166 18.97 14.14 7.27
CA ARG A 166 19.38 15.11 8.30
C ARG A 166 19.55 16.52 7.73
N ALA A 167 20.15 16.64 6.55
CA ALA A 167 20.35 17.92 5.88
C ALA A 167 19.00 18.59 5.53
N VAL A 168 18.07 17.82 4.96
CA VAL A 168 16.71 18.30 4.65
C VAL A 168 15.97 18.71 5.92
N ALA A 169 16.00 17.89 6.97
CA ALA A 169 15.32 18.20 8.24
C ALA A 169 15.88 19.47 8.92
N LYS A 170 17.19 19.73 8.80
CA LYS A 170 17.81 20.97 9.31
C LYS A 170 17.43 22.20 8.48
N ALA A 171 17.40 22.07 7.15
CA ALA A 171 17.18 23.19 6.24
C ALA A 171 15.69 23.55 6.07
N ASN A 172 14.77 22.61 6.31
CA ASN A 172 13.34 22.79 6.11
C ASN A 172 12.55 22.53 7.40
N GLN A 173 12.16 23.62 8.07
CA GLN A 173 11.36 23.58 9.29
C GLN A 173 9.93 23.06 9.08
N ASN A 174 9.48 22.91 7.83
CA ASN A 174 8.17 22.37 7.53
C ASN A 174 8.13 20.84 7.50
N VAL A 175 9.26 20.14 7.67
CA VAL A 175 9.29 18.67 7.63
C VAL A 175 8.59 18.09 8.86
N VAL A 176 7.56 17.27 8.63
CA VAL A 176 6.72 16.67 9.69
C VAL A 176 6.78 15.15 9.73
N ALA A 177 7.28 14.52 8.66
CA ALA A 177 7.43 13.07 8.58
C ALA A 177 8.50 12.66 7.58
N VAL A 178 8.95 11.43 7.74
CA VAL A 178 9.79 10.70 6.78
C VAL A 178 9.00 9.44 6.39
N MET A 179 8.71 9.28 5.10
CA MET A 179 7.95 8.15 4.56
C MET A 179 8.89 7.28 3.72
N LEU A 180 9.18 6.06 4.18
CA LEU A 180 10.17 5.18 3.58
C LEU A 180 9.71 3.72 3.56
N GLU A 181 10.21 2.97 2.58
CA GLU A 181 10.11 1.51 2.53
C GLU A 181 11.36 0.93 3.21
N ILE A 182 11.19 -0.01 4.15
CA ILE A 182 12.33 -0.67 4.81
C ILE A 182 13.24 -1.35 3.76
N VAL A 183 12.61 -2.02 2.79
CA VAL A 183 13.23 -2.55 1.58
C VAL A 183 12.39 -2.04 0.41
N GLN A 184 13.01 -1.38 -0.57
CA GLN A 184 12.30 -0.97 -1.79
C GLN A 184 12.02 -2.19 -2.66
N GLY A 185 10.75 -2.53 -2.83
CA GLY A 185 10.35 -3.69 -3.63
C GLY A 185 10.44 -3.40 -5.12
N GLU A 186 9.70 -2.37 -5.58
CA GLU A 186 9.66 -1.96 -6.99
C GLU A 186 10.94 -1.24 -7.45
N GLY A 187 11.73 -0.73 -6.50
CA GLY A 187 12.97 0.01 -6.76
C GLY A 187 14.15 -0.85 -7.23
N GLY A 188 14.05 -2.18 -7.07
CA GLY A 188 15.16 -3.12 -7.26
C GLY A 188 16.22 -3.04 -6.16
#